data_AF-A0A5V7HYA7-F1
#
_entry.id   AF-A0A5V7HYA7-F1
#
_cell.length_a   1.000
_cell.length_b   1.000
_cell.length_c   1.000
_cell.angle_alpha   90.00
_cell.angle_beta   90.00
_cell.angle_gamma   90.00
#
_symmetry.space_group_name_H-M   'P 1'
#
loop_
_entity.id
_entity.type
_entity.pdbx_description
1 polymer ?
#
loop_
_entity_poly.entity_id
_entity_poly.type
_entity_poly.pdbx_seq_one_letter_code
_entity_poly.pdbx_strand_id
1 'polypeptide(L)'
;MPVKGIKRVQMNTRRVLSDIAGIRTKKVLYLVMSAGANHAAVITPVKSSTLINSQYKKLEPIPSGMIGRVGYTANYAAAVNAAKGKLKGKPRPDGSGNYWDPNGEPDFLRKGFERDGLNEIKAIIRQGYKV
;
A
#
# COMPACT_ATOMS: atom_id res chain seq x y z
N MET A 1 39.52 -26.38 22.93
CA MET A 1 39.97 -25.87 21.61
C MET A 1 39.25 -24.55 21.34
N PRO A 2 39.91 -23.46 20.92
CA PRO A 2 39.21 -22.23 20.56
C PRO A 2 38.37 -22.46 19.30
N VAL A 3 37.09 -22.06 19.33
CA VAL A 3 36.18 -22.16 18.19
C VAL A 3 36.64 -21.20 17.10
N LYS A 4 37.26 -21.74 16.04
CA LYS A 4 37.70 -20.95 14.88
C LYS A 4 36.48 -20.52 14.07
N GLY A 5 36.41 -19.24 13.68
CA GLY A 5 35.38 -18.73 12.76
C GLY A 5 34.29 -17.82 13.36
N ILE A 6 34.27 -17.59 14.68
CA ILE A 6 33.29 -16.69 15.34
C ILE A 6 33.27 -15.30 14.69
N LYS A 7 34.45 -14.73 14.38
CA LYS A 7 34.55 -13.43 13.71
C LYS A 7 33.83 -13.41 12.35
N ARG A 8 33.91 -14.51 11.58
CA ARG A 8 33.25 -14.63 10.27
C ARG A 8 31.73 -14.71 10.42
N VAL A 9 31.24 -15.46 11.41
CA VAL A 9 29.81 -15.52 11.74
C VAL A 9 29.30 -14.14 12.14
N GLN A 10 29.98 -13.45 13.05
CA GLN A 10 29.61 -12.10 13.48
C GLN A 10 29.54 -11.09 12.32
N MET A 11 30.52 -11.11 11.41
CA MET A 11 30.52 -10.24 10.23
C MET A 11 29.36 -10.55 9.28
N ASN A 12 29.11 -11.83 9.01
CA ASN A 12 28.00 -12.25 8.16
C ASN A 12 26.65 -11.86 8.78
N THR A 13 26.46 -12.08 10.09
CA THR A 13 25.25 -11.68 10.80
C THR A 13 25.03 -10.17 10.71
N ARG A 14 26.06 -9.35 10.95
CA ARG A 14 25.95 -7.88 10.82
C ARG A 14 25.57 -7.45 9.41
N ARG A 15 26.15 -8.09 8.39
CA ARG A 15 25.83 -7.80 6.98
C ARG A 15 24.38 -8.13 6.66
N VAL A 16 23.88 -9.29 7.09
CA VAL A 16 22.48 -9.70 6.90
C VAL A 16 21.53 -8.73 7.60
N LEU A 17 21.82 -8.37 8.85
CA LEU A 17 21.00 -7.41 9.59
C LEU A 17 20.96 -6.03 8.93
N SER A 18 22.10 -5.55 8.42
CA SER A 18 22.18 -4.27 7.70
C SER A 18 21.40 -4.28 6.38
N ASP A 19 21.47 -5.37 5.61
CA ASP A 19 20.70 -5.54 4.38
C ASP A 19 19.19 -5.56 4.66
N ILE A 20 18.77 -6.32 5.68
CA ILE A 20 17.38 -6.39 6.14
C ILE A 20 16.89 -5.00 6.53
N ALA A 21 17.61 -4.29 7.41
CA ALA A 21 17.20 -2.98 7.91
C ALA A 21 17.20 -1.89 6.83
N GLY A 22 18.04 -2.03 5.79
CA GLY A 22 18.18 -1.05 4.72
C GLY A 22 17.40 -1.40 3.44
N ILE A 23 18.14 -1.88 2.44
CA ILE A 23 17.68 -2.04 1.06
C ILE A 23 16.48 -2.98 0.99
N ARG A 24 16.51 -4.07 1.76
CA ARG A 24 15.48 -5.09 1.73
C ARG A 24 14.15 -4.57 2.26
N THR A 25 14.15 -3.93 3.43
CA THR A 25 12.93 -3.31 3.99
C THR A 25 12.36 -2.23 3.08
N LYS A 26 13.22 -1.38 2.49
CA LYS A 26 12.78 -0.36 1.51
C LYS A 26 12.03 -0.98 0.33
N LYS A 27 12.59 -2.06 -0.25
CA LYS A 27 11.99 -2.77 -1.38
C LYS A 27 10.66 -3.43 -0.98
N VAL A 28 10.63 -4.11 0.16
CA VAL A 28 9.42 -4.78 0.66
C VAL A 28 8.31 -3.79 0.93
N LEU A 29 8.59 -2.68 1.62
CA LEU A 29 7.59 -1.64 1.87
C LEU A 29 7.05 -1.01 0.57
N TYR A 30 7.90 -0.75 -0.42
CA TYR A 30 7.45 -0.24 -1.71
C TYR A 30 6.47 -1.20 -2.41
N LEU A 31 6.76 -2.51 -2.36
CA LEU A 31 5.89 -3.54 -2.92
C LEU A 31 4.57 -3.64 -2.15
N VAL A 32 4.61 -3.65 -0.81
CA VAL A 32 3.43 -3.67 0.05
C VAL A 32 2.52 -2.47 -0.23
N MET A 33 3.10 -1.25 -0.27
CA MET A 33 2.37 -0.04 -0.61
C MET A 33 1.75 -0.15 -2.01
N SER A 34 2.48 -0.72 -2.98
CA SER A 34 1.97 -0.84 -4.34
C SER A 34 0.84 -1.84 -4.47
N ALA A 35 0.93 -3.00 -3.82
CA ALA A 35 -0.15 -3.98 -3.81
C ALA A 35 -1.43 -3.37 -3.25
N GLY A 36 -1.39 -2.84 -2.02
CA GLY A 36 -2.58 -2.24 -1.40
C GLY A 36 -3.14 -1.04 -2.18
N ALA A 37 -2.27 -0.21 -2.75
CA ALA A 37 -2.66 0.92 -3.58
C ALA A 37 -3.35 0.49 -4.89
N ASN A 38 -2.86 -0.57 -5.53
CA ASN A 38 -3.44 -1.12 -6.76
C ASN A 38 -4.83 -1.70 -6.48
N HIS A 39 -4.96 -2.49 -5.40
CA HIS A 39 -6.26 -3.03 -4.97
C HIS A 39 -7.24 -1.91 -4.60
N ALA A 40 -6.78 -0.88 -3.89
CA ALA A 40 -7.61 0.28 -3.57
C ALA A 40 -8.07 1.01 -4.85
N ALA A 41 -7.18 1.17 -5.83
CA ALA A 41 -7.47 1.86 -7.08
C ALA A 41 -8.60 1.21 -7.88
N VAL A 42 -8.71 -0.12 -7.87
CA VAL A 42 -9.77 -0.87 -8.57
C VAL A 42 -11.17 -0.54 -8.04
N ILE A 43 -11.29 -0.28 -6.75
CA ILE A 43 -12.55 0.03 -6.07
C ILE A 43 -12.68 1.52 -5.71
N THR A 44 -11.81 2.37 -6.23
CA THR A 44 -11.89 3.83 -6.08
C THR A 44 -13.01 4.37 -6.98
N PRO A 45 -13.94 5.20 -6.47
CA PRO A 45 -15.00 5.79 -7.28
C PRO A 45 -14.44 6.74 -8.36
N VAL A 46 -14.95 6.61 -9.59
CA VAL A 46 -14.50 7.43 -10.73
C VAL A 46 -15.63 8.35 -11.22
N LYS A 47 -15.30 9.64 -11.42
CA LYS A 47 -16.08 10.59 -12.23
C LYS A 47 -15.23 11.11 -13.38
N SER A 48 -14.11 11.75 -13.05
CA SER A 48 -13.21 12.43 -14.00
C SER A 48 -11.76 11.93 -13.88
N SER A 49 -11.55 10.74 -13.29
CA SER A 49 -10.25 10.15 -12.93
C SER A 49 -9.34 10.98 -12.01
N THR A 50 -9.74 12.20 -11.62
CA THR A 50 -8.95 13.07 -10.73
C THR A 50 -8.62 12.39 -9.41
N LEU A 51 -9.57 11.68 -8.79
CA LEU A 51 -9.34 10.97 -7.53
C LEU A 51 -8.27 9.90 -7.69
N ILE A 52 -8.42 8.97 -8.63
CA ILE A 52 -7.46 7.87 -8.84
C ILE A 52 -6.06 8.40 -9.24
N ASN A 53 -6.00 9.46 -10.06
CA ASN A 53 -4.75 10.08 -10.48
C ASN A 53 -4.06 10.90 -9.37
N SER A 54 -4.77 11.21 -8.29
CA SER A 54 -4.22 11.91 -7.12
C SER A 54 -3.57 10.96 -6.10
N GLN A 55 -3.53 9.65 -6.39
CA GLN A 55 -2.93 8.67 -5.50
C GLN A 55 -1.42 8.89 -5.37
N TYR A 56 -0.92 8.89 -4.14
CA TYR A 56 0.51 9.01 -3.86
C TYR A 56 0.99 7.90 -2.93
N LYS A 57 2.30 7.63 -3.00
CA LYS A 57 3.02 6.71 -2.11
C LYS A 57 4.23 7.44 -1.57
N LYS A 58 4.41 7.47 -0.25
CA LYS A 58 5.53 8.14 0.42
C LYS A 58 6.22 7.15 1.34
N LEU A 59 7.54 7.05 1.23
CA LEU A 59 8.37 6.25 2.11
C LEU A 59 9.25 7.18 2.94
N GLU A 60 9.23 7.02 4.25
CA GLU A 60 9.99 7.86 5.18
C GLU A 60 10.80 6.97 6.13
N PRO A 61 12.12 7.16 6.27
CA PRO A 61 12.89 6.51 7.31
C PRO A 61 12.53 7.10 8.68
N ILE A 62 12.48 6.24 9.70
CA ILE A 62 12.30 6.61 11.10
C ILE A 62 13.41 5.96 11.93
N PRO A 63 13.71 6.42 13.16
CA PRO A 63 14.79 5.84 13.97
C PRO A 63 14.68 4.32 14.19
N SER A 64 13.45 3.79 14.24
CA SER A 64 13.16 2.37 14.42
C SER A 64 13.00 1.58 13.12
N GLY A 65 13.15 2.19 11.94
CA GLY A 65 12.96 1.51 10.65
C GLY A 65 12.48 2.43 9.53
N MET A 66 11.40 2.05 8.85
CA MET A 66 10.81 2.83 7.77
C MET A 66 9.28 2.76 7.85
N ILE A 67 8.61 3.86 7.50
CA ILE A 67 7.16 3.93 7.36
C ILE A 67 6.79 4.20 5.91
N GLY A 68 5.80 3.47 5.41
CA GLY A 68 5.17 3.70 4.11
C GLY A 68 3.78 4.32 4.30
N ARG A 69 3.46 5.34 3.52
CA ARG A 69 2.15 6.02 3.51
C ARG A 69 1.59 5.99 2.10
N VAL A 70 0.33 5.63 1.97
CA VAL A 70 -0.43 5.71 0.71
C VAL A 70 -1.68 6.53 0.98
N GLY A 71 -1.99 7.43 0.06
CA GLY A 71 -3.15 8.29 0.18
C GLY A 71 -3.51 8.96 -1.14
N TYR A 72 -4.39 9.95 -1.06
CA TYR A 72 -4.87 10.72 -2.20
C TYR A 72 -4.71 12.21 -1.89
N THR A 73 -4.23 12.98 -2.85
CA THR A 73 -4.06 14.44 -2.69
C THR A 73 -5.33 15.22 -3.02
N ALA A 74 -6.34 14.60 -3.64
CA ALA A 74 -7.61 15.26 -3.90
C ALA A 74 -8.32 15.65 -2.58
N ASN A 75 -8.65 16.94 -2.43
CA ASN A 75 -9.27 17.48 -1.20
C ASN A 75 -10.55 16.75 -0.77
N TYR A 76 -11.32 16.23 -1.73
CA TYR A 76 -12.56 15.51 -1.47
C TYR A 76 -12.37 14.01 -1.19
N ALA A 77 -11.14 13.48 -1.23
CA ALA A 77 -10.88 12.05 -1.13
C ALA A 77 -11.39 11.45 0.20
N ALA A 78 -11.18 12.15 1.32
CA ALA A 78 -11.65 11.69 2.63
C ALA A 78 -13.18 11.62 2.70
N ALA A 79 -13.87 12.63 2.16
CA ALA A 79 -15.33 12.65 2.11
C ALA A 79 -15.88 11.53 1.22
N VAL A 80 -15.24 11.26 0.07
CA VAL A 80 -15.63 10.14 -0.79
C VAL A 80 -15.31 8.81 -0.12
N ASN A 81 -14.18 8.65 0.57
CA ASN A 81 -13.87 7.40 1.28
C ASN A 81 -14.91 7.09 2.37
N ALA A 82 -15.34 8.10 3.14
CA ALA A 82 -16.31 7.92 4.22
C ALA A 82 -17.79 7.86 3.75
N ALA A 83 -18.09 8.25 2.52
CA ALA A 83 -19.45 8.29 2.02
C ALA A 83 -20.03 6.88 1.85
N LYS A 84 -21.25 6.63 2.32
CA LYS A 84 -21.90 5.30 2.36
C LYS A 84 -22.21 4.65 0.99
N GLY A 85 -21.86 5.28 -0.13
CA GLY A 85 -22.15 4.74 -1.47
C GLY A 85 -23.64 4.67 -1.83
N LYS A 86 -24.53 5.42 -1.15
CA LYS A 86 -26.01 5.34 -1.33
C LYS A 86 -26.51 5.53 -2.77
N LEU A 87 -25.75 6.26 -3.58
CA LEU A 87 -26.11 6.55 -4.96
C LEU A 87 -25.47 5.58 -5.96
N LYS A 88 -24.70 4.58 -5.50
CA LYS A 88 -23.99 3.64 -6.39
C LYS A 88 -24.91 3.06 -7.47
N GLY A 89 -24.46 3.10 -8.73
CA GLY A 89 -25.19 2.62 -9.89
C GLY A 89 -26.33 3.52 -10.36
N LYS A 90 -26.67 4.61 -9.66
CA LYS A 90 -27.66 5.57 -10.14
C LYS A 90 -27.04 6.55 -11.15
N PRO A 91 -27.80 6.98 -12.17
CA PRO A 91 -27.31 7.98 -13.12
C PRO A 91 -27.09 9.33 -12.43
N ARG A 92 -26.06 10.05 -12.89
CA ARG A 92 -25.78 11.42 -12.44
C ARG A 92 -26.68 12.42 -13.18
N PRO A 93 -27.15 13.49 -12.52
CA PRO A 93 -28.00 14.50 -13.16
C PRO A 93 -27.33 15.21 -14.34
N ASP A 94 -26.00 15.29 -14.34
CA ASP A 94 -25.19 15.95 -15.37
C ASP A 94 -24.89 15.04 -16.58
N GLY A 95 -25.45 13.83 -16.62
CA GLY A 95 -25.22 12.87 -17.71
C GLY A 95 -23.82 12.27 -17.76
N SER A 96 -22.95 12.52 -16.76
CA SER A 96 -21.56 12.02 -16.72
C SER A 96 -21.44 10.54 -16.32
N GLY A 97 -22.46 9.73 -16.64
CA GLY A 97 -22.56 8.33 -16.24
C GLY A 97 -23.12 8.15 -14.83
N ASN A 98 -22.80 7.02 -14.21
CA ASN A 98 -23.35 6.62 -12.92
C ASN A 98 -22.45 7.00 -11.74
N TYR A 99 -23.06 7.10 -10.57
CA TYR A 99 -22.35 7.29 -9.32
C TYR A 99 -21.62 6.00 -8.90
N TRP A 100 -20.36 6.14 -8.48
CA TRP A 100 -19.51 5.03 -7.98
C TRP A 100 -19.23 3.92 -8.99
N ASP A 101 -19.51 4.12 -10.28
CA ASP A 101 -19.19 3.13 -11.30
C ASP A 101 -17.68 3.11 -11.65
N PRO A 102 -17.16 1.99 -12.18
CA PRO A 102 -17.86 0.69 -12.29
C PRO A 102 -17.87 -0.09 -10.96
N ASN A 103 -16.82 0.02 -10.15
CA ASN A 103 -16.59 -0.83 -8.98
C ASN A 103 -16.40 -0.04 -7.68
N GLY A 104 -16.70 1.26 -7.68
CA GLY A 104 -16.48 2.16 -6.55
C GLY A 104 -17.11 1.66 -5.25
N GLU A 105 -16.36 1.71 -4.16
CA GLU A 105 -16.84 1.30 -2.84
C GLU A 105 -16.51 2.33 -1.75
N PRO A 106 -17.36 2.46 -0.71
CA PRO A 106 -16.97 3.16 0.51
C PRO A 106 -15.73 2.49 1.13
N ASP A 107 -14.92 3.24 1.87
CA ASP A 107 -13.70 2.75 2.52
C ASP A 107 -12.71 2.08 1.56
N PHE A 108 -12.69 2.50 0.30
CA PHE A 108 -11.88 1.88 -0.76
C PHE A 108 -10.39 1.76 -0.41
N LEU A 109 -9.83 2.75 0.30
CA LEU A 109 -8.42 2.68 0.70
C LEU A 109 -8.19 1.58 1.73
N ARG A 110 -9.02 1.51 2.77
CA ARG A 110 -8.91 0.47 3.80
C ARG A 110 -9.17 -0.92 3.22
N LYS A 111 -10.21 -1.07 2.39
CA LYS A 111 -10.55 -2.33 1.73
C LYS A 111 -9.44 -2.80 0.79
N GLY A 112 -8.82 -1.90 0.04
CA GLY A 112 -7.68 -2.24 -0.81
C GLY A 112 -6.52 -2.88 -0.03
N PHE A 113 -6.23 -2.41 1.17
CA PHE A 113 -5.14 -2.96 2.00
C PHE A 113 -5.56 -4.16 2.85
N GLU A 114 -6.73 -4.10 3.49
CA GLU A 114 -7.13 -5.04 4.54
C GLU A 114 -8.08 -6.14 4.06
N ARG A 115 -8.82 -5.90 2.98
CA ARG A 115 -9.78 -6.89 2.42
C ARG A 115 -9.19 -7.58 1.19
N ASP A 116 -8.84 -6.78 0.19
CA ASP A 116 -8.54 -7.29 -1.16
C ASP A 116 -7.04 -7.60 -1.32
N GLY A 117 -6.17 -6.69 -0.91
CA GLY A 117 -4.72 -6.83 -1.00
C GLY A 117 -4.05 -7.60 0.13
N LEU A 118 -4.77 -7.97 1.19
CA LEU A 118 -4.18 -8.51 2.43
C LEU A 118 -3.32 -9.76 2.17
N ASN A 119 -3.80 -10.66 1.32
CA ASN A 119 -3.09 -11.91 1.03
C ASN A 119 -1.82 -11.67 0.20
N GLU A 120 -1.87 -10.78 -0.79
CA GLU A 120 -0.72 -10.39 -1.59
C GLU A 120 0.33 -9.67 -0.73
N ILE A 121 -0.10 -8.74 0.13
CA ILE A 121 0.77 -8.04 1.08
C ILE A 121 1.51 -9.04 1.99
N LYS A 122 0.79 -10.02 2.56
CA LYS A 122 1.40 -11.08 3.37
C LYS A 122 2.41 -11.91 2.58
N ALA A 123 2.10 -12.23 1.33
CA ALA A 123 3.02 -12.98 0.45
C ALA A 123 4.28 -12.17 0.12
N ILE A 124 4.15 -10.89 -0.19
CA ILE A 124 5.26 -9.95 -0.44
C ILE A 124 6.18 -9.88 0.77
N ILE A 125 5.62 -9.77 1.99
CA ILE A 125 6.43 -9.70 3.22
C ILE A 125 7.20 -11.01 3.43
N ARG A 126 6.52 -12.16 3.33
CA ARG A 126 7.16 -13.48 3.50
C ARG A 126 8.28 -13.71 2.49
N GLN A 127 8.03 -13.43 1.21
CA GLN A 127 9.02 -13.60 0.15
C GLN A 127 10.15 -12.58 0.28
N GLY A 128 9.81 -11.36 0.68
CA GLY A 128 10.72 -10.24 0.80
C GLY A 128 11.83 -10.46 1.83
N TYR A 129 11.54 -11.14 2.94
CA TYR A 129 12.47 -11.36 4.05
C TYR A 129 13.05 -12.78 4.12
N LYS A 130 12.85 -13.62 3.10
CA LYS A 130 13.47 -14.95 3.04
C LYS A 130 14.98 -14.83 2.86
N VAL A 131 15.77 -15.10 3.91
CA VAL A 131 17.24 -15.07 3.92
C VAL A 131 17.82 -16.43 3.57
#